data_AF-A0A133PRQ7-F1
#
_entry.id   AF-A0A133PRQ7-F1
#
_cell.length_a   1.000
_cell.length_b   1.000
_cell.length_c   1.000
_cell.angle_alpha   90.00
_cell.angle_beta   90.00
_cell.angle_gamma   90.00
#
_symmetry.space_group_name_H-M   'P 1'
#
loop_
_entity.id
_entity.type
_entity.pdbx_description
1 polymer ?
#
loop_
_entity_poly.entity_id
_entity_poly.type
_entity_poly.pdbx_seq_one_letter_code
_entity_poly.pdbx_strand_id
1 'polypeptide(L)' 'MPKEYYLYVNGQRVKVSEQIYKVYWREKEHEKYLEQVDKKNHLLFFSSLDLDGNFEDNLEDKNVDVEKIVATQMKI' A
#
# COMPACT_ATOMS: atom_id res chain seq x y z
N MET A 1 29.33 19.50 -21.26
CA MET A 1 29.17 18.05 -21.51
C MET A 1 27.68 17.75 -21.54
N PRO A 2 27.16 17.06 -22.58
CA PRO A 2 25.75 16.67 -22.62
C PRO A 2 25.48 15.65 -21.50
N LYS A 3 24.47 15.91 -20.66
CA LYS A 3 24.02 14.97 -19.63
C LYS A 3 23.22 13.86 -20.30
N GLU A 4 23.54 12.62 -19.98
CA GLU A 4 22.79 11.46 -20.43
C GLU A 4 21.82 11.00 -19.34
N TYR A 5 20.58 10.71 -19.74
CA TYR A 5 19.51 10.32 -18.82
C TYR A 5 19.12 8.87 -19.07
N TYR A 6 18.79 8.16 -17.99
CA TYR A 6 18.49 6.74 -18.02
C TYR A 6 17.32 6.42 -17.09
N LEU A 7 16.46 5.49 -17.52
CA LEU A 7 15.39 4.89 -16.71
C LEU A 7 15.60 3.38 -16.63
N TYR A 8 15.16 2.78 -15.52
CA TYR A 8 15.14 1.33 -15.37
C TYR A 8 13.74 0.80 -15.61
N VAL A 9 13.59 -0.09 -16.58
CA VAL A 9 12.33 -0.76 -16.92
C VAL A 9 12.58 -2.26 -16.83
N ASN A 10 11.87 -2.95 -15.94
CA ASN A 10 12.06 -4.39 -15.69
C ASN A 10 13.52 -4.79 -15.42
N GLY A 11 14.26 -3.95 -14.69
CA GLY A 11 15.67 -4.16 -14.38
C GLY A 11 16.65 -3.81 -15.50
N GLN A 12 16.18 -3.45 -16.70
CA GLN A 12 17.03 -3.02 -17.81
C GLN A 12 17.19 -1.51 -17.84
N ARG A 13 18.42 -1.05 -18.11
CA ARG A 13 18.77 0.37 -18.22
C ARG A 13 18.49 0.88 -19.64
N VAL A 14 17.53 1.78 -19.79
CA VAL A 14 17.13 2.38 -21.06
C VAL A 14 17.57 3.85 -21.09
N LYS A 15 18.26 4.26 -22.16
CA LYS A 15 18.64 5.66 -22.38
C LYS A 15 17.43 6.45 -22.85
N VAL A 16 17.18 7.60 -22.25
CA VAL A 16 16.01 8.46 -22.54
C VAL A 16 16.41 9.91 -22.77
N SER A 17 15.51 10.69 -23.34
CA SER A 17 15.67 12.14 -23.43
C SER A 17 15.45 12.80 -22.06
N GLU A 18 16.03 13.99 -21.89
CA GLU A 18 15.85 14.79 -20.66
C GLU A 18 14.38 15.08 -20.36
N GLN A 19 13.59 15.37 -21.40
CA GLN A 19 12.15 15.65 -21.24
C GLN A 19 11.40 14.44 -20.66
N ILE A 20 11.65 13.24 -21.18
CA ILE A 20 11.02 12.01 -20.68
C ILE A 20 11.45 11.76 -19.24
N TYR A 21 12.74 11.92 -18.93
CA TYR A 21 13.26 11.75 -17.58
C TYR A 21 12.59 12.69 -16.57
N LYS A 22 12.44 13.97 -16.92
CA LYS A 22 11.79 14.97 -16.06
C LYS A 22 10.32 14.64 -15.80
N VAL A 23 9.58 14.24 -16.83
CA VAL A 23 8.17 13.82 -16.67
C VAL A 23 8.09 12.60 -15.77
N TYR A 24 8.86 11.55 -16.06
CA TYR A 24 8.90 10.35 -15.22
C TYR A 24 9.19 10.68 -13.75
N TRP A 25 10.19 11.52 -13.50
CA TRP A 25 10.57 11.90 -12.15
C TRP A 25 9.45 12.66 -11.42
N ARG A 26 8.77 13.59 -12.10
CA ARG A 26 7.65 14.34 -11.53
C ARG A 26 6.49 13.42 -11.16
N GLU A 27 6.12 12.50 -12.04
CA GLU A 27 5.05 11.54 -11.74
C GLU A 27 5.43 10.63 -10.57
N LYS A 28 6.68 10.16 -10.51
CA LYS A 28 7.18 9.32 -9.41
C LYS A 28 7.20 10.04 -8.06
N GLU A 29 7.55 11.31 -8.04
CA GLU A 29 7.50 12.12 -6.80
C GLU A 29 6.05 12.42 -6.39
N HIS A 30 5.14 12.60 -7.35
CA HIS A 30 3.73 12.79 -7.06
C HIS A 30 3.09 11.54 -6.43
N GLU A 31 3.41 10.35 -6.96
CA GLU A 31 2.94 9.07 -6.39
C GLU A 31 3.41 8.88 -4.94
N LYS A 32 4.70 9.16 -4.65
CA LYS A 32 5.23 9.12 -3.28
C LYS A 32 4.52 10.10 -2.35
N TYR A 33 4.18 11.31 -2.84
CA TYR A 33 3.46 12.28 -2.05
C TYR A 33 2.07 11.76 -1.67
N LEU A 34 1.34 11.16 -2.62
CA LEU A 34 0.04 10.54 -2.35
C LEU A 34 0.16 9.43 -1.30
N GLU A 35 1.16 8.55 -1.43
CA GLU A 35 1.41 7.49 -0.44
C GLU A 35 1.67 8.05 0.97
N GLN A 36 2.38 9.18 1.09
CA GLN A 36 2.60 9.85 2.37
C GLN A 36 1.32 10.45 2.94
N VAL A 37 0.48 11.05 2.09
CA VAL A 37 -0.82 11.60 2.49
C VAL A 37 -1.74 10.50 2.98
N ASP A 38 -1.82 9.37 2.28
CA ASP A 38 -2.62 8.21 2.68
C ASP A 38 -2.18 7.66 4.04
N LYS A 39 -0.87 7.44 4.21
CA LYS A 39 -0.29 7.01 5.50
C LYS A 39 -0.63 7.95 6.65
N LYS A 40 -0.54 9.27 6.42
CA LYS A 40 -0.86 10.29 7.43
C LYS A 40 -2.34 10.24 7.84
N ASN A 41 -3.22 9.93 6.90
CA ASN A 41 -4.65 9.82 7.14
C ASN A 41 -5.06 8.42 7.64
N HIS A 42 -4.10 7.54 7.93
CA HIS A 42 -4.34 6.13 8.29
C HIS A 42 -5.16 5.37 7.23
N LEU A 43 -5.11 5.82 5.98
CA LEU A 43 -5.64 5.10 4.83
C LEU A 43 -4.61 4.04 4.44
N LEU A 44 -4.84 2.82 4.91
CA LEU A 44 -4.03 1.66 4.58
C LEU A 44 -4.68 0.90 3.42
N PHE A 45 -3.85 0.43 2.48
CA PHE A 45 -4.33 -0.55 1.50
C PHE A 45 -4.73 -1.83 2.23
N PHE A 46 -5.85 -2.46 1.86
CA PHE A 46 -6.28 -3.72 2.47
C PHE A 46 -5.19 -4.80 2.39
N SER A 47 -4.39 -4.81 1.32
CA SER A 47 -3.24 -5.70 1.15
C SER A 47 -2.12 -5.50 2.18
N SER A 48 -2.04 -4.35 2.85
CA SER A 48 -1.03 -4.11 3.88
C SER A 48 -1.37 -4.77 5.22
N LEU A 49 -2.63 -5.20 5.40
CA LEU A 49 -3.10 -5.94 6.58
C LEU A 49 -3.03 -7.46 6.37
N ASP A 50 -2.81 -7.91 5.14
CA ASP A 50 -2.68 -9.31 4.77
C ASP A 50 -1.22 -9.75 4.91
N LEU A 51 -0.81 -10.08 6.14
CA LEU A 51 0.58 -10.40 6.49
C LEU A 51 0.93 -11.88 6.23
N ASP A 52 -0.05 -12.77 6.35
CA ASP A 52 0.11 -14.22 6.36
C ASP A 52 -0.92 -14.97 5.51
N GLY A 53 -1.75 -14.26 4.74
CA GLY A 53 -2.86 -14.83 3.98
C GLY A 53 -4.15 -14.97 4.77
N ASN A 54 -4.19 -14.51 6.04
CA ASN A 54 -5.34 -14.62 6.92
C ASN A 54 -5.80 -13.25 7.44
N PHE A 55 -6.52 -12.53 6.59
CA PHE A 55 -6.97 -11.17 6.86
C PHE A 55 -8.05 -11.07 7.96
N GLU A 56 -8.94 -12.06 8.06
CA GLU A 56 -10.08 -12.03 8.99
C GLU A 56 -9.62 -11.99 10.44
N ASP A 57 -8.59 -12.80 10.78
CA ASP A 57 -8.04 -12.87 12.13
C ASP A 57 -7.25 -11.60 12.52
N ASN A 58 -6.69 -10.87 11.55
CA ASN A 58 -5.96 -9.62 11.81
C ASN A 58 -6.88 -8.44 12.14
N LEU A 59 -8.17 -8.54 11.82
CA LEU A 59 -9.20 -7.50 12.01
C LEU A 59 -10.26 -7.85 13.06
N GLU A 60 -10.08 -8.95 13.78
CA GLU A 60 -11.04 -9.42 14.76
C GLU A 60 -11.34 -8.35 15.84
N ASP A 61 -12.63 -8.10 16.11
CA ASP A 61 -13.05 -7.24 17.20
C ASP A 61 -13.00 -8.01 18.52
N LYS A 62 -11.87 -7.86 19.23
CA LYS A 62 -11.65 -8.49 20.54
C LYS A 62 -12.60 -8.02 21.64
N ASN A 63 -13.39 -6.96 21.41
CA ASN A 63 -14.34 -6.47 22.40
C ASN A 63 -15.67 -7.25 22.39
N VAL A 64 -16.02 -7.90 21.28
CA VAL A 64 -17.28 -8.61 21.12
C VAL A 64 -17.03 -10.11 20.96
N ASP A 65 -17.25 -10.84 22.05
CA ASP A 65 -17.18 -12.30 22.04
C ASP A 65 -18.54 -12.89 21.64
N VAL A 66 -18.67 -13.22 20.36
CA VAL A 66 -19.89 -13.76 19.76
C VAL A 66 -20.22 -15.14 20.33
N GLU A 67 -19.22 -15.97 20.61
CA GLU A 67 -19.42 -17.32 21.17
C GLU A 67 -20.07 -17.22 22.56
N LYS A 68 -19.59 -16.29 23.39
CA LYS A 68 -20.14 -16.04 24.73
C LYS A 68 -21.56 -15.49 24.68
N ILE A 69 -21.86 -14.61 23.73
CA ILE A 69 -23.22 -14.07 23.53
C ILE A 69 -24.18 -15.21 23.16
N VAL A 70 -23.82 -16.04 22.18
CA VAL A 70 -24.63 -17.18 21.74
C VAL A 70 -24.81 -18.20 22.86
N ALA A 71 -23.74 -18.56 23.58
CA ALA A 71 -23.81 -19.48 24.71
C ALA A 71 -24.74 -18.98 25.83
N THR A 72 -24.78 -17.66 26.07
CA THR A 72 -25.69 -17.05 27.04
C THR A 72 -27.14 -17.12 26.56
N GLN A 73 -27.39 -16.90 25.27
CA GLN A 73 -28.74 -17.00 24.68
C GLN A 73 -29.25 -18.44 24.54
N MET A 74 -28.36 -19.43 24.37
CA MET A 74 -28.72 -20.85 24.27
C MET A 74 -28.90 -21.52 25.64
N LYS A 75 -28.46 -20.89 26.74
CA LYS A 75 -28.91 -21.23 28.10
C LYS A 75 -30.36 -20.79 28.28
N ILE A 76 -31.26 -21.49 27.61
CA ILE A 76 -32.70 -21.52 27.86
C ILE A 76 -32.97 -22.71 28.79
#